data_AF-A0A8X7ZPM5-F1
#
_entry.id   AF-A0A8X7ZPM5-F1
#
_cell.length_a   1.000
_cell.length_b   1.000
_cell.length_c   1.000
_cell.angle_alpha   90.00
_cell.angle_beta   90.00
_cell.angle_gamma   90.00
#
_symmetry.space_group_name_H-M   'P 1'
#
loop_
_entity.id
_entity.type
_entity.pdbx_description
1 polymer ?
#
loop_
_entity_poly.entity_id
_entity_poly.type
_entity_poly.pdbx_seq_one_letter_code
_entity_poly.pdbx_strand_id
1 'polypeptide(L)'
;MLTKMASGKLVFSFIITLMLIFLLPPSHVVSHSNPGDIKDSSSINPQKVNLSVYYEALCPSCANFIVKSLGRVFNDDLINIINLRMVPWGNAHFNKTDSTVICQNGLDECVLNTIQACAINVWHDVNKYYALIYCIEFLAIEGRHSNWQSCFSSLGLPEKPILDCYNNGTGAKLQALYGYETAHLSPPQTFVPWVVVDSKQLGNDYEKFTTYICNAYKSNVIPNACKSLPPNNVSSSKEENPIHPVCYRGEAKNMTSLAPIKRILVHFG
;
A
#
# COMPACT_ATOMS: atom_id res chain seq x y z
N MET A 1 -65.68 -12.88 35.24
CA MET A 1 -65.00 -13.75 34.25
C MET A 1 -63.58 -13.97 34.76
N LEU A 2 -63.30 -15.18 35.24
CA LEU A 2 -62.01 -15.60 35.78
C LEU A 2 -61.00 -15.83 34.65
N THR A 3 -59.79 -15.28 34.76
CA THR A 3 -58.56 -15.95 34.33
C THR A 3 -57.37 -15.46 35.16
N LYS A 4 -56.72 -16.42 35.81
CA LYS A 4 -55.45 -16.36 36.54
C LYS A 4 -54.27 -16.35 35.55
N MET A 5 -53.13 -15.82 35.98
CA MET A 5 -51.75 -16.36 35.84
C MET A 5 -50.74 -15.20 35.92
N ALA A 6 -49.51 -15.33 36.43
CA ALA A 6 -48.85 -16.17 37.42
C ALA A 6 -47.49 -15.49 37.70
N SER A 7 -46.95 -15.72 38.90
CA SER A 7 -45.79 -15.09 39.51
C SER A 7 -44.44 -15.44 38.84
N GLY A 8 -43.66 -14.43 38.47
CA GLY A 8 -42.31 -14.55 37.91
C GLY A 8 -41.20 -14.62 38.97
N LYS A 9 -41.22 -15.64 39.83
CA LYS A 9 -40.15 -15.92 40.80
C LYS A 9 -39.81 -17.40 40.86
N LEU A 10 -39.29 -17.99 39.76
CA LEU A 10 -38.77 -19.37 39.83
C LEU A 10 -37.76 -19.76 38.73
N VAL A 11 -36.97 -18.80 38.19
CA VAL A 11 -35.96 -19.10 37.15
C VAL A 11 -34.52 -18.93 37.64
N PHE A 12 -34.31 -18.34 38.82
CA PHE A 12 -32.95 -18.04 39.30
C PHE A 12 -32.23 -19.19 40.01
N SER A 13 -32.89 -20.33 40.26
CA SER A 13 -32.31 -21.44 41.03
C SER A 13 -31.58 -22.50 40.20
N PHE A 14 -31.70 -22.50 38.87
CA PHE A 14 -31.08 -23.52 38.02
C PHE A 14 -29.70 -23.13 37.44
N ILE A 15 -29.29 -21.87 37.57
CA ILE A 15 -27.99 -21.39 37.05
C ILE A 15 -26.85 -21.66 38.06
N ILE A 16 -27.16 -21.78 39.36
CA ILE A 16 -26.14 -21.92 40.41
C ILE A 16 -25.61 -23.37 40.54
N THR A 17 -26.37 -24.38 40.11
CA THR A 17 -25.92 -25.79 40.20
C THR A 17 -25.04 -26.25 39.03
N LEU A 18 -24.91 -25.49 37.94
CA LEU A 18 -24.02 -25.84 36.82
C LEU A 18 -22.59 -25.30 36.99
N MET A 19 -22.35 -24.42 37.96
CA MET A 19 -21.05 -23.80 38.23
C MET A 19 -20.17 -24.56 39.25
N LEU A 20 -20.66 -25.66 39.84
CA LEU A 20 -19.93 -26.44 40.85
C LEU A 20 -19.24 -27.72 40.32
N ILE A 21 -19.28 -27.97 39.00
CA ILE A 21 -18.62 -29.14 38.39
C ILE A 21 -17.19 -28.84 37.87
N PHE A 22 -16.73 -27.58 37.94
CA PHE A 22 -15.39 -27.17 37.46
C PHE A 22 -14.32 -27.01 38.57
N LEU A 23 -14.48 -27.67 39.72
CA LEU A 23 -13.50 -27.65 40.83
C LEU A 23 -12.80 -29.01 41.07
N LEU A 24 -12.68 -29.85 40.03
CA LEU A 24 -11.76 -31.00 40.07
C LEU A 24 -10.46 -30.62 39.37
N PRO A 25 -9.29 -30.71 40.04
CA PRO A 25 -8.01 -30.54 39.37
C PRO A 25 -7.81 -31.72 38.39
N PRO A 26 -7.33 -31.48 37.16
CA PRO A 26 -7.04 -32.57 36.25
C PRO A 26 -5.93 -33.43 36.87
N SER A 27 -6.19 -34.72 37.00
CA SER A 27 -5.19 -35.69 37.41
C SER A 27 -3.97 -35.58 36.49
N HIS A 28 -2.80 -35.35 37.09
CA HIS A 28 -1.53 -35.33 36.37
C HIS A 28 -1.31 -36.66 35.65
N VAL A 29 -1.43 -36.67 34.33
CA VAL A 29 -0.84 -37.71 33.50
C VAL A 29 0.62 -37.33 33.31
N VAL A 30 1.50 -37.99 34.07
CA VAL A 30 2.95 -37.91 33.84
C VAL A 30 3.26 -38.73 32.59
N SER A 31 3.36 -38.04 31.46
CA SER A 31 3.95 -38.59 30.25
C SER A 31 5.47 -38.50 30.38
N HIS A 32 6.14 -39.64 30.50
CA HIS A 32 7.60 -39.72 30.40
C HIS A 32 8.04 -39.25 29.01
N SER A 33 8.61 -38.05 28.93
CA SER A 33 9.33 -37.59 27.73
C SER A 33 10.79 -38.07 27.80
N ASN A 34 11.19 -38.87 26.82
CA ASN A 34 12.61 -39.12 26.54
C ASN A 34 13.31 -37.80 26.17
N PRO A 35 14.55 -37.56 26.61
CA PRO A 35 15.30 -36.35 26.28
C PRO A 35 15.94 -36.53 24.89
N GLY A 36 15.26 -36.05 23.86
CA GLY A 36 15.78 -35.99 22.51
C GLY A 36 14.78 -35.29 21.60
N ASP A 37 15.27 -34.34 20.80
CA ASP A 37 14.54 -33.58 19.77
C ASP A 37 13.76 -32.35 20.23
N ILE A 38 14.49 -31.34 20.72
CA ILE A 38 14.12 -29.94 20.43
C ILE A 38 14.46 -29.68 18.97
N LYS A 39 13.55 -30.01 18.06
CA LYS A 39 13.51 -29.38 16.74
C LYS A 39 12.62 -28.16 16.90
N ASP A 40 13.24 -27.02 17.22
CA ASP A 40 12.60 -25.71 17.14
C ASP A 40 12.29 -25.43 15.66
N SER A 41 11.19 -26.01 15.19
CA SER A 41 10.55 -25.63 13.95
C SER A 41 9.52 -24.56 14.31
N SER A 42 10.00 -23.42 14.80
CA SER A 42 9.26 -22.18 14.60
C SER A 42 9.04 -22.06 13.08
N SER A 43 7.78 -22.17 12.66
CA SER A 43 7.39 -21.87 11.30
C SER A 43 7.63 -20.37 11.08
N ILE A 44 8.87 -20.00 10.73
CA ILE A 44 9.20 -18.66 10.27
C ILE A 44 8.49 -18.53 8.94
N ASN A 45 7.25 -18.03 8.95
CA ASN A 45 6.66 -17.47 7.75
C ASN A 45 7.56 -16.29 7.37
N PRO A 46 8.26 -16.34 6.22
CA PRO A 46 9.25 -15.31 5.90
C PRO A 46 8.59 -13.93 5.93
N GLN A 47 9.19 -13.01 6.68
CA GLN A 47 8.69 -11.65 6.72
C GLN A 47 8.85 -11.03 5.33
N LYS A 48 7.72 -10.63 4.73
CA LYS A 48 7.71 -9.93 3.44
C LYS A 48 8.42 -8.57 3.56
N VAL A 49 9.10 -8.18 2.49
CA VAL A 49 9.77 -6.88 2.36
C VAL A 49 8.74 -5.81 2.00
N ASN A 50 8.75 -4.67 2.68
CA ASN A 50 7.86 -3.56 2.37
C ASN A 50 8.43 -2.76 1.18
N LEU A 51 7.66 -2.67 0.09
CA LEU A 51 7.96 -1.82 -1.06
C LEU A 51 6.91 -0.71 -1.15
N SER A 52 7.30 0.53 -0.90
CA SER A 52 6.43 1.70 -1.09
C SER A 52 6.85 2.51 -2.31
N VAL A 53 5.89 2.85 -3.17
CA VAL A 53 6.09 3.65 -4.39
C VAL A 53 5.21 4.90 -4.30
N TYR A 54 5.83 6.06 -4.18
CA TYR A 54 5.15 7.36 -4.23
C TYR A 54 5.35 7.95 -5.62
N TYR A 55 4.25 8.33 -6.26
CA TYR A 55 4.23 8.70 -7.66
C TYR A 55 3.05 9.63 -7.96
N GLU A 56 3.03 10.19 -9.16
CA GLU A 56 1.91 10.95 -9.71
C GLU A 56 1.59 10.44 -11.12
N ALA A 57 0.31 10.43 -11.47
CA ALA A 57 -0.14 10.21 -12.82
C ALA A 57 0.38 11.32 -13.75
N LEU A 58 0.49 11.02 -15.06
CA LEU A 58 1.00 11.94 -16.09
C LEU A 58 2.46 12.39 -15.91
N CYS A 59 3.17 11.94 -14.89
CA CYS A 59 4.64 12.01 -14.85
C CYS A 59 5.23 10.88 -15.74
N PRO A 60 5.95 11.21 -16.83
CA PRO A 60 6.48 10.19 -17.75
C PRO A 60 7.38 9.17 -17.05
N SER A 61 8.17 9.59 -16.07
CA SER A 61 9.07 8.73 -15.31
C SER A 61 8.34 7.77 -14.40
N CYS A 62 7.28 8.24 -13.73
CA CYS A 62 6.41 7.40 -12.91
C CYS A 62 5.70 6.36 -13.77
N ALA A 63 5.10 6.78 -14.89
CA ALA A 63 4.40 5.90 -15.80
C ALA A 63 5.33 4.82 -16.36
N ASN A 64 6.53 5.20 -16.84
CA ASN A 64 7.54 4.25 -17.31
C ASN A 64 8.00 3.30 -16.21
N PHE A 65 8.28 3.79 -15.00
CA PHE A 65 8.67 2.94 -13.88
C PHE A 65 7.58 1.92 -13.55
N ILE A 66 6.32 2.35 -13.44
CA ILE A 66 5.18 1.48 -13.13
C ILE A 66 5.04 0.41 -14.21
N VAL A 67 4.96 0.81 -15.49
CA VAL A 67 4.67 -0.09 -16.60
C VAL A 67 5.84 -1.02 -16.93
N LYS A 68 7.07 -0.51 -17.00
CA LYS A 68 8.24 -1.24 -17.54
C LYS A 68 9.08 -1.94 -16.48
N SER A 69 9.10 -1.41 -15.25
CA SER A 69 9.99 -1.88 -14.18
C SER A 69 9.19 -2.56 -13.07
N LEU A 70 8.25 -1.86 -12.43
CA LEU A 70 7.45 -2.39 -11.34
C LEU A 70 6.58 -3.56 -11.79
N GLY A 71 6.05 -3.56 -13.02
CA GLY A 71 5.21 -4.65 -13.53
C GLY A 71 5.89 -6.03 -13.52
N ARG A 72 7.22 -6.06 -13.57
CA ARG A 72 8.00 -7.31 -13.52
C ARG A 72 7.83 -8.08 -12.22
N VAL A 73 7.47 -7.40 -11.11
CA VAL A 73 7.28 -8.09 -9.82
C VAL A 73 6.17 -9.14 -9.86
N PHE A 74 5.20 -8.99 -10.76
CA PHE A 74 4.10 -9.94 -10.95
C PHE A 74 4.49 -11.13 -11.83
N ASN A 75 5.51 -10.99 -12.68
CA ASN A 75 5.98 -12.07 -13.55
C ASN A 75 7.08 -12.91 -12.89
N ASP A 76 7.88 -12.30 -12.02
CA ASP A 76 9.07 -12.94 -11.43
C ASP A 76 8.80 -13.52 -10.02
N ASP A 77 7.53 -13.70 -9.63
CA ASP A 77 7.07 -14.12 -8.28
C ASP A 77 7.49 -13.20 -7.12
N LEU A 78 8.14 -12.06 -7.41
CA LEU A 78 8.61 -11.12 -6.39
C LEU A 78 7.45 -10.54 -5.58
N ILE A 79 6.26 -10.42 -6.20
CA ILE A 79 5.02 -10.00 -5.54
C ILE A 79 4.67 -10.85 -4.32
N ASN A 80 5.07 -12.14 -4.31
CA ASN A 80 4.78 -13.05 -3.20
C ASN A 80 5.61 -12.75 -1.95
N ILE A 81 6.76 -12.10 -2.11
CA ILE A 81 7.69 -11.78 -1.01
C ILE A 81 7.67 -10.31 -0.60
N ILE A 82 6.81 -9.48 -1.20
CA ILE A 82 6.67 -8.07 -0.86
C ILE A 82 5.29 -7.69 -0.36
N ASN A 83 5.24 -6.64 0.44
CA ASN A 83 4.05 -5.84 0.67
C ASN A 83 4.15 -4.60 -0.23
N LEU A 84 3.50 -4.63 -1.39
CA LEU A 84 3.47 -3.49 -2.31
C LEU A 84 2.47 -2.43 -1.80
N ARG A 85 2.96 -1.22 -1.59
CA ARG A 85 2.16 -0.05 -1.26
C ARG A 85 2.37 1.04 -2.31
N MET A 86 1.27 1.54 -2.85
CA MET A 86 1.25 2.56 -3.90
C MET A 86 0.61 3.84 -3.37
N VAL A 87 1.22 5.00 -3.66
CA VAL A 87 0.78 6.31 -3.16
C VAL A 87 0.69 7.31 -4.32
N PRO A 88 -0.46 7.38 -5.01
CA PRO A 88 -0.72 8.37 -6.07
C PRO A 88 -1.01 9.75 -5.48
N TRP A 89 0.02 10.57 -5.38
CA TRP A 89 -0.01 11.96 -4.91
C TRP A 89 1.14 12.77 -5.52
N GLY A 90 2.37 12.24 -5.37
CA GLY A 90 3.61 12.83 -5.87
C GLY A 90 3.83 14.28 -5.43
N ASN A 91 3.96 15.17 -6.40
CA ASN A 91 4.28 16.58 -6.20
C ASN A 91 3.04 17.47 -6.05
N ALA A 92 1.84 16.87 -5.94
CA ALA A 92 0.63 17.62 -5.64
C ALA A 92 0.74 18.38 -4.30
N HIS A 93 -0.02 19.46 -4.18
CA HIS A 93 -0.09 20.26 -2.97
C HIS A 93 -1.51 20.80 -2.75
N PHE A 94 -1.80 21.18 -1.50
CA PHE A 94 -3.05 21.85 -1.18
C PHE A 94 -2.93 23.35 -1.43
N ASN A 95 -3.92 23.90 -2.13
CA ASN A 95 -4.13 25.33 -2.22
C ASN A 95 -4.38 25.90 -0.82
N LYS A 96 -3.68 26.98 -0.47
CA LYS A 96 -3.75 27.59 0.87
C LYS A 96 -5.09 28.25 1.17
N THR A 97 -5.87 28.61 0.15
CA THR A 97 -7.11 29.39 0.31
C THR A 97 -8.33 28.50 0.52
N ASP A 98 -8.47 27.44 -0.29
CA ASP A 98 -9.68 26.60 -0.34
C ASP A 98 -9.39 25.11 -0.11
N SER A 99 -8.14 24.75 0.19
CA SER A 99 -7.70 23.36 0.39
C SER A 99 -7.95 22.44 -0.81
N THR A 100 -8.10 22.99 -2.01
CA THR A 100 -8.17 22.20 -3.25
C THR A 100 -6.81 21.56 -3.57
N VAL A 101 -6.82 20.37 -4.17
CA VAL A 101 -5.58 19.71 -4.61
C VAL A 101 -5.13 20.33 -5.94
N ILE A 102 -3.88 20.76 -6.00
CA ILE A 102 -3.20 21.28 -7.19
C ILE A 102 -2.12 20.29 -7.59
N CYS A 103 -2.21 19.80 -8.81
CA CYS A 103 -1.31 18.83 -9.43
C CYS A 103 -0.39 19.50 -10.45
N GLN A 104 0.81 18.95 -10.69
CA GLN A 104 1.81 19.60 -11.56
C GLN A 104 1.40 19.58 -13.04
N ASN A 105 0.79 18.47 -13.49
CA ASN A 105 0.36 18.27 -14.87
C ASN A 105 -1.14 18.58 -15.07
N GLY A 106 -1.71 19.42 -14.21
CA GLY A 106 -3.07 19.92 -14.34
C GLY A 106 -4.15 19.01 -13.75
N LEU A 107 -5.41 19.29 -14.09
CA LEU A 107 -6.57 18.65 -13.45
C LEU A 107 -6.65 17.15 -13.75
N ASP A 108 -6.25 16.72 -14.95
CA ASP A 108 -6.27 15.31 -15.33
C ASP A 108 -5.39 14.46 -14.41
N GLU A 109 -4.20 14.95 -14.02
CA GLU A 109 -3.35 14.28 -13.02
C GLU A 109 -4.09 14.12 -11.68
N CYS A 110 -4.74 15.17 -11.19
CA CYS A 110 -5.50 15.12 -9.94
C CYS A 110 -6.66 14.11 -9.98
N VAL A 111 -7.38 14.07 -11.11
CA VAL A 111 -8.45 13.08 -11.32
C VAL A 111 -7.86 11.67 -11.30
N LEU A 112 -6.81 11.41 -12.08
CA LEU A 112 -6.21 10.09 -12.18
C LEU A 112 -5.57 9.63 -10.86
N ASN A 113 -4.87 10.52 -10.14
CA ASN A 113 -4.34 10.23 -8.80
C ASN A 113 -5.47 9.79 -7.85
N THR A 114 -6.61 10.48 -7.89
CA THR A 114 -7.76 10.17 -7.04
C THR A 114 -8.43 8.84 -7.43
N ILE A 115 -8.59 8.58 -8.74
CA ILE A 115 -9.14 7.30 -9.24
C ILE A 115 -8.25 6.13 -8.81
N GLN A 116 -6.94 6.26 -8.96
CA GLN A 116 -5.98 5.24 -8.55
C GLN A 116 -5.96 5.04 -7.02
N ALA A 117 -6.05 6.11 -6.23
CA ALA A 117 -6.23 6.04 -4.78
C ALA A 117 -7.51 5.29 -4.39
N CYS A 118 -8.62 5.58 -5.07
CA CYS A 118 -9.89 4.89 -4.87
C CYS A 118 -9.79 3.41 -5.22
N ALA A 119 -9.08 3.02 -6.29
CA ALA A 119 -8.87 1.62 -6.63
C ALA A 119 -8.12 0.84 -5.53
N ILE A 120 -7.05 1.44 -4.99
CA ILE A 120 -6.28 0.89 -3.88
C ILE A 120 -7.16 0.71 -2.64
N ASN A 121 -7.97 1.73 -2.31
CA ASN A 121 -8.82 1.72 -1.12
C ASN A 121 -10.05 0.80 -1.25
N VAL A 122 -10.65 0.68 -2.44
CA VAL A 122 -11.92 -0.06 -2.59
C VAL A 122 -11.70 -1.55 -2.79
N TRP A 123 -10.69 -1.94 -3.57
CA TRP A 123 -10.52 -3.35 -3.93
C TRP A 123 -9.68 -4.15 -2.94
N HIS A 124 -8.71 -3.51 -2.26
CA HIS A 124 -7.78 -4.18 -1.34
C HIS A 124 -7.10 -5.44 -1.94
N ASP A 125 -7.01 -5.51 -3.27
CA ASP A 125 -6.47 -6.62 -4.03
C ASP A 125 -5.41 -6.06 -4.98
N VAL A 126 -4.16 -6.41 -4.69
CA VAL A 126 -2.99 -5.90 -5.42
C VAL A 126 -3.04 -6.21 -6.90
N ASN A 127 -3.56 -7.36 -7.30
CA ASN A 127 -3.65 -7.69 -8.72
C ASN A 127 -4.68 -6.80 -9.42
N LYS A 128 -5.81 -6.52 -8.77
CA LYS A 128 -6.87 -5.68 -9.35
C LYS A 128 -6.48 -4.22 -9.45
N TYR A 129 -6.06 -3.61 -8.33
CA TYR A 129 -5.73 -2.18 -8.35
C TYR A 129 -4.49 -1.91 -9.19
N TYR A 130 -3.50 -2.81 -9.17
CA TYR A 130 -2.30 -2.65 -9.98
C TYR A 130 -2.61 -2.78 -11.48
N ALA A 131 -3.48 -3.71 -11.89
CA ALA A 131 -3.88 -3.83 -13.29
C ALA A 131 -4.55 -2.56 -13.82
N LEU A 132 -5.44 -1.93 -13.03
CA LEU A 132 -6.06 -0.66 -13.40
C LEU A 132 -5.01 0.46 -13.50
N ILE A 133 -4.14 0.59 -12.48
CA ILE A 133 -3.08 1.61 -12.47
C ILE A 133 -2.15 1.42 -13.67
N TYR A 134 -1.70 0.18 -13.93
CA TYR A 134 -0.87 -0.16 -15.08
C TYR A 134 -1.51 0.31 -16.39
N CYS A 135 -2.80 0.02 -16.60
CA CYS A 135 -3.50 0.42 -17.82
C CYS A 135 -3.58 1.95 -17.96
N ILE A 136 -3.89 2.66 -16.89
CA ILE A 136 -3.96 4.13 -16.89
C ILE A 136 -2.58 4.73 -17.19
N GLU A 137 -1.52 4.26 -16.53
CA GLU A 137 -0.15 4.72 -16.75
C GLU A 137 0.35 4.35 -18.17
N PHE A 138 -0.06 3.21 -18.71
CA PHE A 138 0.22 2.85 -20.09
C PHE A 138 -0.43 3.83 -21.08
N LEU A 139 -1.69 4.18 -20.87
CA LEU A 139 -2.36 5.21 -21.68
C LEU A 139 -1.69 6.58 -21.51
N ALA A 140 -1.16 6.91 -20.34
CA ALA A 140 -0.38 8.13 -20.13
C ALA A 140 0.92 8.14 -20.95
N ILE A 141 1.64 7.02 -21.03
CA ILE A 141 2.82 6.87 -21.91
C ILE A 141 2.45 7.10 -23.39
N GLU A 142 1.27 6.62 -23.81
CA GLU A 142 0.78 6.78 -25.19
C GLU A 142 0.17 8.16 -25.47
N GLY A 143 0.08 9.06 -24.50
CA GLY A 143 -0.62 10.34 -24.64
C GLY A 143 -2.14 10.20 -24.84
N ARG A 144 -2.71 9.09 -24.36
CA ARG A 144 -4.12 8.69 -24.49
C ARG A 144 -4.83 8.65 -23.13
N HIS A 145 -4.30 9.33 -22.11
CA HIS A 145 -4.80 9.29 -20.72
C HIS A 145 -6.25 9.72 -20.58
N SER A 146 -6.77 10.55 -21.50
CA SER A 146 -8.19 10.91 -21.56
C SER A 146 -9.13 9.70 -21.74
N ASN A 147 -8.62 8.56 -22.20
CA ASN A 147 -9.38 7.31 -22.37
C ASN A 147 -9.30 6.39 -21.15
N TRP A 148 -8.85 6.85 -19.98
CA TRP A 148 -8.61 6.02 -18.79
C TRP A 148 -9.80 5.14 -18.38
N GLN A 149 -11.05 5.57 -18.60
CA GLN A 149 -12.24 4.76 -18.30
C GLN A 149 -12.28 3.45 -19.09
N SER A 150 -11.70 3.43 -20.30
CA SER A 150 -11.63 2.20 -21.12
C SER A 150 -10.83 1.07 -20.44
N CYS A 151 -10.00 1.39 -19.43
CA CYS A 151 -9.28 0.40 -18.65
C CYS A 151 -10.21 -0.52 -17.85
N PHE A 152 -11.35 -0.02 -17.36
CA PHE A 152 -12.31 -0.86 -16.63
C PHE A 152 -12.88 -1.96 -17.52
N SER A 153 -13.41 -1.57 -18.70
CA SER A 153 -13.97 -2.52 -19.65
C SER A 153 -12.92 -3.47 -20.20
N SER A 154 -11.72 -2.98 -20.52
CA SER A 154 -10.64 -3.79 -21.09
C SER A 154 -10.12 -4.84 -20.11
N LEU A 155 -10.14 -4.55 -18.81
CA LEU A 155 -9.70 -5.45 -17.75
C LEU A 155 -10.85 -6.27 -17.13
N GLY A 156 -12.10 -6.01 -17.52
CA GLY A 156 -13.28 -6.62 -16.88
C GLY A 156 -13.43 -6.24 -15.40
N LEU A 157 -12.97 -5.05 -15.00
CA LEU A 157 -13.01 -4.56 -13.62
C LEU A 157 -14.25 -3.69 -13.36
N PRO A 158 -14.86 -3.76 -12.17
CA PRO A 158 -16.06 -2.99 -11.86
C PRO A 158 -15.73 -1.50 -11.65
N GLU A 159 -16.21 -0.66 -12.56
CA GLU A 159 -16.00 0.80 -12.51
C GLU A 159 -16.78 1.49 -11.37
N LYS A 160 -18.04 1.10 -11.17
CA LYS A 160 -18.97 1.79 -10.27
C LYS A 160 -18.42 2.01 -8.85
N PRO A 161 -17.85 1.02 -8.15
CA PRO A 161 -17.31 1.23 -6.81
C PRO A 161 -16.19 2.29 -6.74
N ILE A 162 -15.40 2.43 -7.80
CA ILE A 162 -14.31 3.41 -7.88
C ILE A 162 -14.88 4.81 -8.10
N LEU A 163 -15.85 4.95 -9.00
CA LEU A 163 -16.54 6.22 -9.21
C LEU A 163 -17.36 6.65 -7.99
N ASP A 164 -17.97 5.70 -7.27
CA ASP A 164 -18.69 6.01 -6.03
C ASP A 164 -17.69 6.56 -4.98
N CYS A 165 -16.51 5.97 -4.84
CA CYS A 165 -15.42 6.50 -3.99
C CYS A 165 -14.95 7.90 -4.41
N TYR A 166 -14.82 8.14 -5.72
CA TYR A 166 -14.43 9.44 -6.26
C TYR A 166 -15.49 10.51 -5.96
N ASN A 167 -16.77 10.21 -6.20
CA ASN A 167 -17.87 11.17 -6.11
C ASN A 167 -18.37 11.41 -4.68
N ASN A 168 -18.23 10.47 -3.76
CA ASN A 168 -18.75 10.58 -2.39
C ASN A 168 -17.79 11.29 -1.40
N GLY A 169 -16.69 11.86 -1.89
CA GLY A 169 -15.68 12.55 -1.07
C GLY A 169 -14.64 11.63 -0.42
N THR A 170 -14.77 10.30 -0.55
CA THR A 170 -13.73 9.37 -0.06
C THR A 170 -12.41 9.58 -0.80
N GLY A 171 -12.45 9.80 -2.11
CA GLY A 171 -11.27 10.14 -2.91
C GLY A 171 -10.52 11.36 -2.39
N ALA A 172 -11.24 12.45 -2.06
CA ALA A 172 -10.65 13.66 -1.49
C ALA A 172 -9.97 13.40 -0.13
N LYS A 173 -10.58 12.57 0.72
CA LYS A 173 -10.00 12.16 2.01
C LYS A 173 -8.73 11.32 1.82
N LEU A 174 -8.70 10.43 0.83
CA LEU A 174 -7.51 9.64 0.50
C LEU A 174 -6.36 10.54 0.02
N GLN A 175 -6.67 11.51 -0.84
CA GLN A 175 -5.69 12.50 -1.30
C GLN A 175 -5.14 13.34 -0.12
N ALA A 176 -5.98 13.75 0.82
CA ALA A 176 -5.54 14.38 2.08
C ALA A 176 -4.57 13.52 2.90
N LEU A 177 -4.86 12.23 3.03
CA LEU A 177 -3.99 11.30 3.76
C LEU A 177 -2.65 11.08 3.06
N TYR A 178 -2.66 10.88 1.74
CA TYR A 178 -1.44 10.70 0.95
C TYR A 178 -0.59 11.97 0.90
N GLY A 179 -1.21 13.14 0.82
CA GLY A 179 -0.49 14.42 0.90
C GLY A 179 0.15 14.63 2.27
N TYR A 180 -0.56 14.32 3.35
CA TYR A 180 0.00 14.36 4.70
C TYR A 180 1.18 13.41 4.84
N GLU A 181 1.02 12.15 4.44
CA GLU A 181 2.09 11.16 4.52
C GLU A 181 3.32 11.53 3.69
N THR A 182 3.12 11.93 2.43
CA THR A 182 4.21 12.33 1.53
C THR A 182 4.98 13.53 2.08
N ALA A 183 4.31 14.47 2.74
CA ALA A 183 4.95 15.61 3.39
C ALA A 183 5.79 15.24 4.63
N HIS A 184 5.56 14.07 5.22
CA HIS A 184 6.30 13.56 6.39
C HIS A 184 7.34 12.49 6.03
N LEU A 185 7.63 12.31 4.74
CA LEU A 185 8.74 11.46 4.31
C LEU A 185 10.08 11.98 4.85
N SER A 186 10.92 11.04 5.29
CA SER A 186 12.27 11.31 5.75
C SER A 186 13.25 10.40 5.00
N PRO A 187 14.14 10.94 4.15
CA PRO A 187 14.28 12.36 3.82
C PRO A 187 13.06 12.91 3.05
N PRO A 188 12.87 14.25 3.02
CA PRO A 188 11.81 14.86 2.22
C PRO A 188 11.92 14.46 0.74
N GLN A 189 10.78 14.16 0.13
CA GLN A 189 10.70 13.82 -1.28
C GLN A 189 11.09 15.02 -2.16
N THR A 190 12.06 14.82 -3.05
CA THR A 190 12.57 15.84 -4.00
C THR A 190 12.14 15.59 -5.44
N PHE A 191 11.77 14.35 -5.79
CA PHE A 191 11.28 13.94 -7.10
C PHE A 191 10.39 12.70 -7.00
N VAL A 192 9.72 12.37 -8.10
CA VAL A 192 9.02 11.10 -8.31
C VAL A 192 9.47 10.41 -9.60
N PRO A 193 9.45 9.06 -9.68
CA PRO A 193 8.98 8.12 -8.66
C PRO A 193 9.92 8.07 -7.43
N TRP A 194 9.34 7.99 -6.24
CA TRP A 194 10.08 7.89 -4.98
C TRP A 194 9.84 6.51 -4.36
N VAL A 195 10.89 5.70 -4.32
CA VAL A 195 10.79 4.26 -4.02
C VAL A 195 11.52 3.92 -2.73
N VAL A 196 10.79 3.32 -1.79
CA VAL A 196 11.30 2.95 -0.46
C VAL A 196 11.19 1.44 -0.26
N VAL A 197 12.29 0.81 0.18
CA VAL A 197 12.37 -0.62 0.54
C VAL A 197 12.71 -0.76 2.02
N ASP A 198 11.83 -1.34 2.85
CA ASP A 198 12.02 -1.51 4.31
C ASP A 198 12.51 -0.25 5.04
N SER A 199 11.99 0.92 4.65
CA SER A 199 12.38 2.27 5.14
C SER A 199 13.65 2.87 4.52
N LYS A 200 14.36 2.16 3.66
CA LYS A 200 15.47 2.71 2.88
C LYS A 200 14.95 3.38 1.62
N GLN A 201 15.08 4.71 1.56
CA GLN A 201 14.87 5.45 0.32
C GLN A 201 15.98 5.13 -0.69
N LEU A 202 15.59 4.81 -1.94
CA LEU A 202 16.54 4.38 -2.98
C LEU A 202 17.17 5.54 -3.75
N GLY A 203 16.56 6.73 -3.77
CA GLY A 203 17.09 7.87 -4.54
C GLY A 203 17.22 7.53 -6.03
N ASN A 204 18.34 7.88 -6.65
CA ASN A 204 18.59 7.63 -8.08
C ASN A 204 18.71 6.14 -8.43
N ASP A 205 18.86 5.26 -7.44
CA ASP A 205 18.89 3.81 -7.64
C ASP A 205 17.48 3.17 -7.67
N TYR A 206 16.41 3.97 -7.76
CA TYR A 206 15.02 3.47 -7.68
C TYR A 206 14.72 2.35 -8.70
N GLU A 207 15.37 2.32 -9.86
CA GLU A 207 15.20 1.26 -10.86
C GLU A 207 15.79 -0.08 -10.42
N LYS A 208 16.75 -0.08 -9.49
CA LYS A 208 17.40 -1.27 -8.93
C LYS A 208 16.61 -1.87 -7.75
N PHE A 209 15.36 -1.46 -7.53
CA PHE A 209 14.54 -1.86 -6.38
C PHE A 209 14.44 -3.38 -6.17
N THR A 210 14.46 -4.19 -7.24
CA THR A 210 14.47 -5.66 -7.15
C THR A 210 15.70 -6.18 -6.42
N THR A 211 16.88 -5.63 -6.69
CA THR A 211 18.11 -5.93 -5.96
C THR A 211 18.01 -5.57 -4.49
N TYR A 212 17.42 -4.41 -4.17
CA TYR A 212 17.20 -4.01 -2.78
C TYR A 212 16.22 -4.94 -2.05
N ILE A 213 15.14 -5.37 -2.72
CA ILE A 213 14.19 -6.35 -2.17
C ILE A 213 14.88 -7.68 -1.88
N CYS A 214 15.61 -8.21 -2.86
CA CYS A 214 16.30 -9.49 -2.72
C CYS A 214 17.35 -9.47 -1.61
N ASN A 215 18.06 -8.36 -1.42
CA ASN A 215 19.01 -8.20 -0.31
C ASN A 215 18.32 -8.05 1.05
N ALA A 216 17.12 -7.47 1.09
CA ALA A 216 16.34 -7.27 2.33
C ALA A 216 15.57 -8.52 2.76
N TYR A 217 15.21 -9.39 1.82
CA TYR A 217 14.38 -10.57 2.07
C TYR A 217 15.16 -11.65 2.84
N LYS A 218 14.73 -11.91 4.08
CA LYS A 218 15.37 -12.89 4.98
C LYS A 218 14.59 -14.20 4.96
N SER A 219 14.96 -15.11 4.06
CA SER A 219 14.39 -16.46 3.96
C SER A 219 15.41 -17.47 3.45
N ASN A 220 15.24 -18.74 3.84
CA ASN A 220 16.00 -19.86 3.28
C ASN A 220 15.53 -20.23 1.86
N VAL A 221 14.32 -19.78 1.47
CA VAL A 221 13.76 -20.00 0.13
C VAL A 221 13.92 -18.73 -0.68
N ILE A 222 14.95 -18.67 -1.52
CA ILE A 222 15.26 -17.52 -2.37
C ILE A 222 14.43 -17.62 -3.67
N PRO A 223 13.61 -16.60 -4.01
CA PRO A 223 12.87 -16.56 -5.27
C PRO A 223 13.81 -16.55 -6.48
N ASN A 224 13.35 -17.08 -7.62
CA ASN A 224 14.16 -17.12 -8.84
C ASN A 224 14.59 -15.72 -9.30
N ALA A 225 13.71 -14.71 -9.14
CA ALA A 225 14.02 -13.30 -9.37
C ALA A 225 15.30 -12.82 -8.68
N CYS A 226 15.59 -13.37 -7.50
CA CYS A 226 16.75 -12.99 -6.69
C CYS A 226 18.01 -13.79 -7.04
N LYS A 227 17.87 -14.96 -7.69
CA LYS A 227 19.01 -15.80 -8.11
C LYS A 227 19.67 -15.28 -9.38
N SER A 228 18.91 -14.65 -10.26
CA SER A 228 19.38 -14.12 -11.54
C SER A 228 20.08 -12.76 -11.43
N LEU A 229 20.18 -12.19 -10.22
CA LEU A 229 20.83 -10.90 -10.01
C LEU A 229 22.36 -11.10 -9.94
N PRO A 230 23.15 -10.30 -10.68
CA PRO A 230 24.60 -10.40 -10.61
C PRO A 230 25.08 -10.12 -9.17
N PRO A 231 26.08 -10.87 -8.66
CA PRO A 231 26.64 -10.62 -7.34
C PRO A 231 27.24 -9.21 -7.29
N ASN A 232 27.01 -8.52 -6.17
CA ASN A 232 27.47 -7.16 -5.90
C ASN A 232 28.99 -7.01 -6.07
N ASN A 233 29.46 -6.68 -7.28
CA ASN A 233 30.69 -5.91 -7.41
C ASN A 233 30.31 -4.45 -7.18
N VAL A 234 30.34 -4.02 -5.91
CA VAL A 234 30.51 -2.59 -5.58
C VAL A 234 31.95 -2.22 -5.95
N SER A 235 32.24 -2.23 -7.24
CA SER A 235 33.33 -1.47 -7.81
C SER A 235 32.79 -0.06 -7.97
N SER A 236 33.39 0.88 -7.24
CA SER A 236 33.21 2.31 -7.45
C SER A 236 33.82 2.70 -8.81
N SER A 237 33.25 2.24 -9.91
CA SER A 237 33.45 2.86 -11.21
C SER A 237 32.57 4.10 -11.22
N LYS A 238 33.22 5.27 -11.31
CA LYS A 238 32.57 6.53 -11.66
C LYS A 238 31.98 6.38 -13.07
N GLU A 239 30.82 5.79 -13.17
CA GLU A 239 29.98 5.92 -14.36
C GLU A 239 29.22 7.23 -14.17
N GLU A 240 29.42 8.17 -15.10
CA GLU A 240 28.63 9.40 -15.16
C GLU A 240 27.16 9.03 -15.10
N ASN A 241 26.49 9.46 -14.03
CA ASN A 241 25.09 9.16 -13.75
C ASN A 241 24.28 9.58 -14.97
N PRO A 242 23.69 8.66 -15.76
CA PRO A 242 22.73 9.06 -16.76
C PRO A 242 21.68 9.85 -16.01
N ILE A 243 21.38 11.08 -16.46
CA ILE A 243 20.30 11.87 -15.87
C ILE A 243 19.02 11.08 -16.16
N HIS A 244 18.65 10.18 -15.25
CA HIS A 244 17.40 9.46 -15.35
C HIS A 244 16.30 10.53 -15.32
N PRO A 245 15.42 10.58 -16.34
CA PRO A 245 14.33 11.53 -16.32
C PRO A 245 13.50 11.23 -15.07
N VAL A 246 13.32 12.22 -14.20
CA VAL A 246 12.45 12.18 -13.01
C VAL A 246 11.56 13.42 -13.01
N CYS A 247 10.40 13.35 -12.36
CA CYS A 247 9.55 14.53 -12.18
C CYS A 247 9.91 15.21 -10.86
N TYR A 248 10.65 16.30 -10.97
CA TYR A 248 11.07 17.08 -9.82
C TYR A 248 9.91 17.79 -9.17
N ARG A 249 9.94 17.85 -7.85
CA ARG A 249 9.06 18.70 -7.09
C ARG A 249 9.34 20.16 -7.48
N GLY A 250 8.35 20.84 -8.05
CA GLY A 250 8.44 22.29 -8.28
C GLY A 250 8.67 23.03 -6.97
N GLU A 251 9.24 24.24 -7.01
CA GLU A 251 9.48 25.06 -5.81
C GLU A 251 8.17 25.39 -5.08
N ALA A 252 7.74 24.50 -4.17
CA ALA A 252 6.67 24.76 -3.24
C ALA A 252 7.24 25.57 -2.07
N LYS A 253 6.96 26.88 -2.04
CA LYS A 253 7.32 27.78 -0.94
C LYS A 253 6.89 27.20 0.42
N ASN A 254 7.86 26.71 1.19
CA ASN A 254 7.80 26.33 2.61
C ASN A 254 6.45 25.79 3.09
N MET A 255 6.22 24.48 2.90
CA MET A 255 5.19 23.71 3.62
C MET A 255 5.75 23.14 4.92
N THR A 256 5.91 23.99 5.94
CA THR A 256 6.22 23.56 7.32
C THR A 256 4.98 23.46 8.21
N SER A 257 3.77 23.43 7.66
CA SER A 257 2.55 23.37 8.48
C SER A 257 1.37 22.74 7.75
N LEU A 258 1.42 21.42 7.52
CA LEU A 258 0.18 20.65 7.37
C LEU A 258 -0.40 20.44 8.78
N ALA A 259 -1.61 20.96 9.01
CA ALA A 259 -2.31 20.78 10.27
C ALA A 259 -2.58 19.28 10.56
N PRO A 260 -2.78 18.88 11.83
CA PRO A 260 -3.06 17.48 12.17
C PRO A 260 -4.23 16.91 11.35
N ILE A 261 -4.14 15.64 10.95
CA ILE A 261 -5.12 14.93 10.09
C ILE A 261 -6.58 15.22 10.46
N LYS A 262 -6.89 15.33 11.76
CA LYS A 262 -8.25 15.67 12.26
C LYS A 262 -8.79 16.99 11.72
N ARG A 263 -7.94 17.99 11.46
CA ARG A 263 -8.35 19.32 10.97
C ARG A 263 -8.61 19.33 9.47
N ILE A 264 -7.85 18.53 8.70
CA ILE A 264 -8.01 18.43 7.25
C ILE A 264 -9.32 17.69 6.91
N LEU A 265 -9.65 16.63 7.64
CA LEU A 265 -10.88 15.86 7.41
C LEU A 265 -12.17 16.63 7.73
N VAL A 266 -12.12 17.68 8.56
CA VAL A 266 -13.28 18.49 8.94
C VAL A 266 -13.76 19.41 7.80
N HIS A 267 -12.90 19.74 6.83
CA HIS A 267 -13.30 20.53 5.66
C HIS A 267 -13.93 19.70 4.53
N PHE A 268 -13.91 18.36 4.63
CA PHE A 268 -14.45 17.43 3.63
C PHE A 268 -15.61 16.59 4.20
N GLY A 269 -16.31 17.11 5.20
CA GLY A 269 -17.46 16.49 5.87
C GLY A 269 -18.76 17.19 5.52
#